data_AF-A0A0M6WQU1-F1
#
_entry.id   AF-A0A0M6WQU1-F1
#
_cell.length_a   1.000
_cell.length_b   1.000
_cell.length_c   1.000
_cell.angle_alpha   90.00
_cell.angle_beta   90.00
_cell.angle_gamma   90.00
#
_symmetry.space_group_name_H-M   'P 1'
#
loop_
_entity.id
_entity.type
_entity.pdbx_description
1 polymer ?
#
loop_
_entity_poly.entity_id
_entity_poly.type
_entity_poly.pdbx_seq_one_letter_code
_entity_poly.pdbx_strand_id
1 'polypeptide(L)'
;MENDVFKTNPVFQNLSPEKLSFLMNFANSKKPTEMKDMMPFLLGTLSSAKKQNIQFTKPETELMISILKQSMSPEEAEKADKIIRLMKERSGQSQ
;
A
#
# COMPACT_ATOMS: atom_id res chain seq x y z
N MET A 1 8.77 5.16 -16.53
CA MET A 1 8.93 6.17 -15.44
C MET A 1 8.37 5.53 -14.18
N GLU A 2 9.14 4.71 -13.47
CA GLU A 2 8.52 3.72 -12.55
C GLU A 2 9.07 3.74 -11.11
N ASN A 3 9.90 4.71 -10.73
CA ASN A 3 10.44 4.81 -9.36
C ASN A 3 10.20 6.18 -8.71
N ASP A 4 9.10 6.85 -9.06
CA ASP A 4 8.78 8.18 -8.53
C ASP A 4 8.01 8.12 -7.22
N VAL A 5 7.25 7.06 -6.90
CA VAL A 5 6.39 7.08 -5.71
C VAL A 5 7.17 7.20 -4.39
N PHE A 6 8.40 6.68 -4.35
CA PHE A 6 9.30 6.81 -3.21
C PHE A 6 9.97 8.19 -3.14
N LYS A 7 10.12 8.89 -4.27
CA LYS A 7 10.81 10.17 -4.38
C LYS A 7 9.87 11.37 -4.33
N THR A 8 8.63 11.20 -4.79
CA THR A 8 7.65 12.29 -4.92
C THR A 8 6.69 12.37 -3.76
N ASN A 9 6.60 11.32 -2.93
CA ASN A 9 5.59 11.26 -1.88
C ASN A 9 6.16 11.82 -0.55
N PRO A 10 5.71 13.00 -0.07
CA PRO A 10 6.22 13.63 1.16
C PRO A 10 5.93 12.82 2.41
N VAL A 11 5.05 11.83 2.31
CA VAL A 11 4.77 10.83 3.34
C VAL A 11 6.05 10.12 3.75
N PHE A 12 6.96 9.81 2.81
CA PHE A 12 8.23 9.15 3.10
C PHE A 12 9.12 9.94 4.06
N GLN A 13 9.07 11.27 4.00
CA GLN A 13 9.89 12.13 4.86
C GLN A 13 9.38 12.19 6.30
N ASN A 14 8.12 11.82 6.54
CA ASN A 14 7.50 11.82 7.86
C ASN A 14 7.42 10.42 8.49
N LEU A 15 7.97 9.39 7.82
CA LEU A 15 7.95 8.03 8.33
C LEU A 15 8.95 7.85 9.48
N SER A 16 8.50 7.22 10.55
CA SER A 16 9.37 6.74 11.62
C SER A 16 10.32 5.63 11.10
N PRO A 17 11.49 5.44 11.71
CA PRO A 17 12.47 4.41 11.31
C PRO A 17 11.89 2.99 11.23
N GLU A 18 10.95 2.67 12.14
CA GLU A 18 10.26 1.38 12.18
C GLU A 18 9.37 1.17 10.94
N LYS A 19 8.64 2.21 10.53
CA LYS A 19 7.81 2.18 9.32
C LYS A 19 8.65 2.06 8.06
N LEU A 20 9.80 2.74 8.01
CA LEU A 20 10.74 2.63 6.90
C LEU A 20 11.28 1.20 6.78
N SER A 21 11.70 0.60 7.89
CA SER A 21 12.18 -0.78 7.91
C SER A 21 11.08 -1.75 7.47
N PHE A 22 9.85 -1.52 7.93
CA PHE A 22 8.70 -2.31 7.50
C PHE A 22 8.42 -2.15 6.00
N LEU A 23 8.41 -0.92 5.47
CA LEU A 23 8.18 -0.65 4.05
C LEU A 23 9.30 -1.19 3.16
N MET A 24 10.55 -1.15 3.62
CA MET A 24 11.66 -1.82 2.96
C MET A 24 11.41 -3.33 2.89
N ASN A 25 11.05 -3.96 4.01
CA ASN A 25 10.72 -5.40 4.02
C ASN A 25 9.52 -5.71 3.13
N PHE A 26 8.50 -4.85 3.13
CA PHE A 26 7.31 -4.98 2.30
C PHE A 26 7.61 -4.85 0.81
N ALA A 27 8.44 -3.86 0.42
CA ALA A 27 8.86 -3.65 -0.96
C ALA A 27 9.74 -4.80 -1.47
N ASN A 28 10.58 -5.37 -0.60
CA ASN A 28 11.40 -6.54 -0.89
C ASN A 28 10.63 -7.88 -0.80
N SER A 29 9.48 -7.90 -0.13
CA SER A 29 8.66 -9.10 -0.03
C SER A 29 8.07 -9.47 -1.39
N LYS A 30 7.72 -10.75 -1.55
CA LYS A 30 7.07 -11.25 -2.75
C LYS A 30 5.65 -10.69 -2.85
N LYS A 31 5.53 -9.55 -3.54
CA LYS A 31 4.27 -8.86 -3.77
C LYS A 31 3.37 -9.66 -4.70
N PRO A 32 2.05 -9.69 -4.46
CA PRO A 32 1.10 -10.29 -5.38
C PRO A 32 1.08 -9.52 -6.70
N THR A 33 1.02 -10.26 -7.80
CA THR A 33 0.85 -9.72 -9.16
C THR A 33 -0.62 -9.62 -9.55
N GLU A 34 -1.51 -10.29 -8.82
CA GLU A 34 -2.94 -10.35 -9.08
C GLU A 34 -3.74 -9.58 -8.02
N MET A 35 -4.81 -8.93 -8.47
CA MET A 35 -5.67 -8.08 -7.65
C MET A 35 -6.38 -8.86 -6.54
N LYS A 36 -6.78 -10.11 -6.80
CA LYS A 36 -7.43 -10.98 -5.80
C LYS A 36 -6.50 -11.33 -4.63
N ASP A 37 -5.20 -11.37 -4.88
CA ASP A 37 -4.16 -11.67 -3.88
C ASP A 37 -3.66 -10.41 -3.18
N MET A 38 -3.91 -9.23 -3.76
CA MET A 38 -3.57 -7.92 -3.18
C MET A 38 -4.24 -7.70 -1.82
N MET A 39 -5.56 -7.92 -1.74
CA MET A 39 -6.35 -7.70 -0.52
C MET A 39 -5.87 -8.55 0.66
N PRO A 40 -5.78 -9.90 0.55
CA PRO A 40 -5.28 -10.71 1.64
C PRO A 40 -3.82 -10.39 1.99
N PHE A 41 -2.99 -10.04 1.00
CA PHE A 41 -1.62 -9.61 1.26
C PHE A 41 -1.55 -8.29 2.03
N LEU A 42 -2.35 -7.28 1.64
CA LEU A 42 -2.41 -5.99 2.33
C LEU A 42 -2.94 -6.16 3.76
N LEU A 43 -4.01 -6.95 3.96
CA LEU A 43 -4.54 -7.25 5.29
C LEU A 43 -3.52 -7.99 6.17
N GLY A 44 -2.80 -8.96 5.61
CA GLY A 44 -1.72 -9.67 6.31
C GLY A 44 -0.54 -8.76 6.66
N THR A 45 -0.21 -7.84 5.76
CA THR A 45 0.81 -6.80 5.97
C THR A 45 0.41 -5.87 7.10
N LEU A 46 -0.79 -5.29 7.05
CA LEU A 46 -1.31 -4.39 8.09
C LEU A 46 -1.40 -5.11 9.45
N SER A 47 -1.79 -6.39 9.45
CA SER A 47 -1.83 -7.21 10.66
C SER A 47 -0.43 -7.43 11.24
N SER A 48 0.57 -7.69 10.39
CA SER A 48 1.97 -7.85 10.79
C SER A 48 2.54 -6.54 11.34
N ALA A 49 2.25 -5.41 10.69
CA ALA A 49 2.61 -4.09 11.17
C ALA A 49 2.04 -3.81 12.57
N LYS A 50 0.74 -4.07 12.75
CA LYS A 50 0.06 -3.89 14.04
C LYS A 50 0.70 -4.73 15.15
N LYS A 51 1.16 -5.95 14.86
CA LYS A 51 1.90 -6.79 15.83
C LYS A 51 3.24 -6.17 16.25
N GLN A 52 3.87 -5.40 15.36
CA GLN A 52 5.09 -4.66 15.65
C GLN A 52 4.83 -3.28 16.27
N ASN A 53 3.60 -3.00 16.73
CA ASN A 53 3.15 -1.66 17.16
C ASN A 53 3.27 -0.58 16.07
N ILE A 54 3.39 -1.00 14.80
CA ILE A 54 3.45 -0.11 13.65
C ILE A 54 2.02 0.14 13.17
N GLN A 55 1.61 1.40 13.21
CA GLN A 55 0.32 1.84 12.67
C GLN A 55 0.53 2.66 11.40
N PHE A 56 -0.13 2.23 10.33
CA PHE A 56 -0.16 2.97 9.08
C PHE A 56 -1.37 3.88 9.03
N THR A 57 -1.12 5.15 8.74
CA THR A 57 -2.12 6.17 8.47
C THR A 57 -2.63 6.00 7.03
N LYS A 58 -3.73 6.70 6.71
CA LYS A 58 -4.28 6.74 5.34
C LYS A 58 -3.21 6.99 4.27
N PRO A 59 -2.40 8.07 4.35
CA PRO A 59 -1.39 8.36 3.32
C PRO A 59 -0.30 7.27 3.21
N GLU A 60 0.09 6.66 4.34
CA GLU A 60 1.09 5.59 4.33
C GLU A 60 0.54 4.27 3.76
N THR A 61 -0.75 4.02 3.94
CA THR A 61 -1.44 2.87 3.35
C THR A 61 -1.59 3.06 1.82
N GLU A 62 -1.88 4.28 1.36
CA GLU A 62 -1.91 4.63 -0.07
C GLU A 62 -0.53 4.43 -0.73
N LEU A 63 0.54 4.69 0.02
CA LEU A 63 1.89 4.41 -0.44
C LEU A 63 2.13 2.91 -0.61
N MET A 64 1.73 2.07 0.36
CA MET A 64 1.84 0.60 0.22
C MET A 64 1.09 0.08 -1.00
N ILE A 65 -0.14 0.58 -1.22
CA ILE A 65 -0.95 0.27 -2.39
C ILE A 65 -0.20 0.63 -3.68
N SER A 66 0.46 1.78 -3.70
CA SER A 66 1.21 2.22 -4.87
C SER A 66 2.43 1.33 -5.16
N ILE A 67 3.13 0.88 -4.11
CA ILE A 67 4.24 -0.07 -4.23
C ILE A 67 3.75 -1.44 -4.74
N LEU A 68 2.56 -1.88 -4.31
CA LEU A 68 1.93 -3.10 -4.84
C LEU A 68 1.61 -2.96 -6.33
N LYS A 69 1.01 -1.84 -6.73
CA LYS A 69 0.67 -1.55 -8.13
C LYS A 69 1.91 -1.57 -9.03
N GLN A 70 3.08 -1.13 -8.55
CA GLN A 70 4.34 -1.21 -9.31
C GLN A 70 4.80 -2.64 -9.60
N SER A 71 4.34 -3.63 -8.84
CA SER A 71 4.67 -5.05 -9.08
C SER A 71 3.62 -5.79 -9.91
N MET A 72 2.52 -5.13 -10.25
CA MET A 72 1.42 -5.68 -11.02
C MET A 72 1.52 -5.25 -12.47
N SER A 73 0.88 -6.02 -13.37
CA SER A 73 0.66 -5.58 -14.74
C SER A 73 -0.27 -4.37 -14.79
N PRO A 74 -0.20 -3.51 -15.82
CA PRO A 74 -1.06 -2.33 -15.96
C PRO A 74 -2.56 -2.64 -15.82
N GLU A 75 -2.99 -3.77 -16.38
CA GLU A 75 -4.38 -4.24 -16.29
C GLU A 75 -4.82 -4.56 -14.86
N GLU A 76 -3.98 -5.25 -14.09
CA GLU A 76 -4.27 -5.60 -12.69
C GLU A 76 -4.21 -4.37 -11.78
N ALA A 77 -3.24 -3.47 -12.04
CA ALA A 77 -3.13 -2.21 -11.33
C ALA A 77 -4.36 -1.31 -11.54
N GLU A 78 -4.95 -1.28 -12.75
CA GLU A 78 -6.19 -0.54 -13.03
C GLU A 78 -7.39 -1.15 -12.29
N LYS A 79 -7.52 -2.48 -12.27
CA LYS A 79 -8.58 -3.16 -11.52
C LYS A 79 -8.49 -2.88 -10.02
N ALA A 80 -7.28 -2.94 -9.47
CA ALA A 80 -7.01 -2.61 -8.08
C ALA A 80 -7.41 -1.15 -7.76
N ASP A 81 -7.04 -0.21 -8.63
CA ASP A 81 -7.39 1.21 -8.47
C ASP A 81 -8.90 1.44 -8.42
N LYS A 82 -9.65 0.84 -9.36
CA LYS A 82 -11.12 0.92 -9.39
C LYS A 82 -11.75 0.43 -8.09
N ILE A 83 -11.30 -0.71 -7.58
CA ILE A 83 -11.84 -1.31 -6.36
C ILE A 83 -11.50 -0.46 -5.13
N ILE A 84 -10.27 0.03 -5.02
CA ILE A 84 -9.83 0.87 -3.90
C ILE A 84 -10.60 2.19 -3.89
N ARG A 85 -10.82 2.77 -5.08
CA ARG A 85 -11.64 3.97 -5.25
C ARG A 85 -13.07 3.73 -4.78
N LEU A 86 -13.70 2.62 -5.19
CA LEU A 86 -15.03 2.23 -4.73
C LEU A 86 -15.09 2.04 -3.20
N MET A 87 -14.07 1.42 -2.60
CA MET A 87 -14.01 1.30 -1.13
C MET A 87 -13.85 2.65 -0.43
N LYS A 88 -13.06 3.57 -1.00
CA LYS A 88 -12.84 4.91 -0.46
C LYS A 88 -14.10 5.76 -0.57
N GLU A 89 -14.85 5.65 -1.67
CA GLU A 89 -16.16 6.29 -1.83
C GLU A 89 -17.18 5.75 -0.83
N ARG A 90 -17.23 4.42 -0.64
CA ARG A 90 -18.19 3.79 0.28
C ARG A 90 -17.84 4.03 1.76
N SER A 91 -16.56 4.14 2.10
CA SER A 91 -16.10 4.49 3.47
C SER A 91 -16.07 6.00 3.74
N GLY A 92 -16.16 6.83 2.70
CA GLY A 92 -16.24 8.29 2.78
C GLY A 92 -17.66 8.86 2.83
N GLN A 93 -18.70 8.05 2.59
CA GLN A 93 -20.12 8.47 2.70
C GLN A 93 -20.70 8.36 4.13
N SER A 94 -19.86 8.16 5.14
CA SER A 94 -20.26 8.28 6.54
C SER A 94 -19.50 9.42 7.22
N GLN A 95 -19.67 10.63 6.69
CA GLN A 95 -19.48 11.88 7.43
C GLN A 95 -20.50 12.91 6.97
#